data_AF-U1TED6-F1
#
_entry.id   AF-U1TED6-F1
#
_cell.length_a   1.000
_cell.length_b   1.000
_cell.length_c   1.000
_cell.angle_alpha   90.00
_cell.angle_beta   90.00
_cell.angle_gamma   90.00
#
_symmetry.space_group_name_H-M   'P 1'
#
loop_
_entity.id
_entity.type
_entity.pdbx_description
1 polymer ?
#
loop_
_entity_poly.entity_id
_entity_poly.type
_entity_poly.pdbx_seq_one_letter_code
_entity_poly.pdbx_strand_id
1 'polypeptide(L)' 'MKNWLPELIGTAGFCLFVSGLYVQFGPGWALMAGGALLLAAAIKAVRQ' A
#
# COMPACT_ATOMS: atom_id res chain seq x y z
N MET A 1 -6.15 -6.61 23.14
CA MET A 1 -5.05 -6.01 22.36
C MET A 1 -5.33 -6.36 20.90
N LYS A 2 -5.73 -5.37 20.08
CA LYS A 2 -6.06 -5.58 18.66
C LYS A 2 -4.85 -6.20 17.95
N ASN A 3 -5.08 -7.09 17.00
CA ASN A 3 -4.01 -7.79 16.28
C ASN A 3 -3.20 -6.76 15.45
N TRP A 4 -2.04 -6.35 15.95
CA TRP A 4 -1.09 -5.44 15.27
C TRP A 4 -0.27 -6.15 14.18
N LEU A 5 -0.18 -7.48 14.25
CA LEU A 5 0.61 -8.30 13.33
C LEU A 5 0.15 -8.17 11.86
N PRO A 6 -1.15 -8.24 11.54
CA PRO A 6 -1.64 -8.10 10.18
C PRO A 6 -1.43 -6.70 9.60
N GLU A 7 -1.53 -5.66 10.44
CA GLU A 7 -1.29 -4.28 10.04
C GLU A 7 0.18 -4.07 9.67
N LEU A 8 1.11 -4.54 10.52
CA LEU A 8 2.55 -4.47 10.25
C LEU A 8 2.95 -5.22 8.98
N ILE A 9 2.45 -6.44 8.79
CA ILE A 9 2.72 -7.23 7.59
C ILE A 9 2.15 -6.55 6.35
N GLY A 10 0.94 -5.98 6.45
CA GLY A 10 0.30 -5.23 5.37
C GLY A 10 1.10 -3.98 4.98
N THR A 11 1.57 -3.21 5.95
CA THR A 11 2.39 -2.02 5.69
C THR A 11 3.74 -2.39 5.06
N ALA A 12 4.41 -3.42 5.59
CA ALA A 12 5.69 -3.88 5.03
C ALA A 12 5.53 -4.38 3.58
N GLY A 13 4.49 -5.17 3.30
CA GLY A 13 4.19 -5.63 1.94
C GLY A 13 3.89 -4.48 0.98
N PHE A 14 3.13 -3.48 1.43
CA PHE A 14 2.86 -2.28 0.63
C PHE A 14 4.15 -1.50 0.30
N CYS A 15 5.01 -1.27 1.30
CA CYS A 15 6.28 -0.56 1.09
C CYS A 15 7.19 -1.31 0.10
N LEU A 16 7.28 -2.64 0.21
CA LEU A 16 8.08 -3.46 -0.71
C LEU A 16 7.51 -3.44 -2.13
N PHE A 17 6.20 -3.49 -2.29
CA PHE A 17 5.53 -3.40 -3.59
C PHE A 17 5.80 -2.05 -4.27
N VAL A 18 5.59 -0.94 -3.57
CA VAL A 18 5.84 0.41 -4.11
C VAL A 18 7.32 0.61 -4.42
N SER A 19 8.22 0.10 -3.56
CA SER A 19 9.66 0.15 -3.80
C SER A 19 10.07 -0.66 -5.04
N GLY A 20 9.49 -1.85 -5.24
CA GLY A 20 9.72 -2.67 -6.42
C GLY A 20 9.26 -2.00 -7.72
N LEU A 21 8.11 -1.32 -7.67
CA LEU A 21 7.61 -0.53 -8.80
C LEU A 21 8.49 0.70 -9.07
N TYR A 22 8.98 1.35 -8.02
CA TYR A 22 9.88 2.49 -8.15
C TYR A 22 11.17 2.10 -8.86
N VAL A 23 11.77 0.97 -8.47
CA VAL A 23 13.03 0.49 -9.07
C VAL A 23 12.84 0.06 -10.53
N GLN A 24 11.72 -0.58 -10.87
CA GLN A 24 11.51 -1.13 -12.22
C GLN A 24 10.95 -0.12 -13.22
N PHE A 25 10.03 0.74 -12.79
CA PHE A 25 9.25 1.60 -13.69
C PHE A 25 9.37 3.09 -13.37
N GLY A 26 10.12 3.43 -12.31
CA GLY A 26 10.33 4.81 -11.89
C GLY A 26 9.21 5.39 -11.02
N PRO A 27 9.33 6.67 -10.64
CA PRO A 27 8.47 7.31 -9.64
C PRO A 27 6.99 7.40 -10.06
N GLY A 28 6.71 7.63 -11.35
CA GLY A 28 5.34 7.81 -11.82
C GLY A 28 4.46 6.58 -11.55
N TRP A 29 4.95 5.40 -11.95
CA TRP A 29 4.24 4.13 -11.75
C TRP A 29 4.10 3.76 -10.28
N ALA A 30 5.15 4.00 -9.48
CA ALA A 30 5.12 3.75 -8.04
C ALA A 30 4.07 4.61 -7.33
N LEU A 31 3.98 5.90 -7.66
CA LEU A 31 3.01 6.82 -7.09
C LEU A 31 1.58 6.48 -7.53
N MET A 32 1.38 6.14 -8.80
CA MET A 32 0.05 5.76 -9.30
C MET A 32 -0.47 4.49 -8.63
N ALA A 33 0.33 3.40 -8.63
CA ALA A 33 -0.10 2.13 -8.07
C ALA A 33 -0.18 2.16 -6.53
N GLY A 34 0.80 2.77 -5.86
CA GLY A 34 0.80 2.93 -4.41
C GLY A 34 -0.34 3.84 -3.92
N GLY A 35 -0.55 4.98 -4.59
CA GLY A 35 -1.64 5.89 -4.29
C GLY A 35 -3.02 5.26 -4.55
N ALA A 36 -3.19 4.51 -5.64
CA ALA A 36 -4.45 3.82 -5.94
C ALA A 36 -4.79 2.75 -4.89
N LEU A 37 -3.79 1.99 -4.41
CA LEU A 37 -3.99 1.00 -3.34
C LEU A 37 -4.39 1.67 -2.00
N LEU A 38 -3.75 2.77 -1.64
CA LEU A 38 -4.13 3.55 -0.45
C LEU A 38 -5.55 4.11 -0.57
N LEU A 39 -5.91 4.63 -1.73
CA LEU A 39 -7.26 5.14 -1.99
C LEU A 39 -8.31 4.02 -1.89
N ALA A 40 -8.06 2.86 -2.48
CA ALA A 40 -8.95 1.71 -2.40
C ALA A 40 -9.14 1.21 -0.96
N ALA A 41 -8.05 1.17 -0.18
CA ALA A 41 -8.09 0.83 1.24
C ALA A 41 -8.88 1.86 2.06
N ALA A 42 -8.70 3.16 1.80
CA ALA A 42 -9.45 4.23 2.45
C ALA A 42 -10.96 4.15 2.12
N ILE A 43 -11.31 3.94 0.84
CA ILE A 43 -12.70 3.73 0.43
C ILE A 43 -13.29 2.52 1.16
N LYS A 44 -12.55 1.41 1.25
CA LYS A 44 -13.00 0.22 1.98
C LYS A 44 -13.22 0.54 3.45
N ALA A 45 -12.29 1.23 4.10
CA ALA A 45 -12.38 1.57 5.52
C ALA A 45 -13.55 2.51 5.86
N VAL A 46 -13.87 3.45 4.96
CA VAL A 46 -15.04 4.36 5.12
C VAL A 46 -16.36 3.64 4.86
N ARG A 47 -16.36 2.59 4.03
CA ARG A 47 -17.55 1.80 3.70
C ARG A 47 -17.84 0.66 4.69
N GLN A 48 -16.98 0.48 5.70
CA GLN A 48 -17.18 -0.44 6.83
C GLN A 48 -17.93 0.24 7.98
#